data_AF-A0A953KVE2-F1
#
_entry.id   AF-A0A953KVE2-F1
#
_cell.length_a   1.000
_cell.length_b   1.000
_cell.length_c   1.000
_cell.angle_alpha   90.00
_cell.angle_beta   90.00
_cell.angle_gamma   90.00
#
_symmetry.space_group_name_H-M   'P 1'
#
loop_
_entity.id
_entity.type
_entity.pdbx_description
1 polymer ?
#
loop_
_entity_poly.entity_id
_entity_poly.type
_entity_poly.pdbx_seq_one_letter_code
_entity_poly.pdbx_strand_id
1 'polypeptide(L)'
;MSFDLMIRVMAEYGSSGIWAFTKSPSGLFRYGMIEHSQLNMPSKLEERFEQWIHEYEEKNLNNTLNTDRFNAEGLQLARLLKIFLGPSQYVEYQGESKNGGLLKSVMSD
;
A
#
# COMPACT_ATOMS: atom_id res chain seq x y z
N MET A 1 16.15 14.79 12.73
CA MET A 1 16.17 13.33 12.52
C MET A 1 15.24 13.04 11.36
N SER A 2 15.77 12.89 10.15
CA SER A 2 14.97 12.43 9.01
C SER A 2 14.97 10.91 9.12
N PHE A 3 13.85 10.34 9.55
CA PHE A 3 13.67 8.90 9.42
C PHE A 3 13.45 8.65 7.92
N ASP A 4 14.30 7.84 7.30
CA ASP A 4 14.11 7.30 5.94
C ASP A 4 12.91 6.33 5.94
N LEU A 5 11.74 6.83 6.33
CA LEU A 5 10.49 6.08 6.36
C LEU A 5 10.04 5.94 4.91
N MET A 6 10.09 4.72 4.40
CA MET A 6 9.60 4.37 3.08
C MET A 6 8.18 3.84 3.20
N ILE A 7 7.38 4.11 2.17
CA ILE A 7 6.00 3.67 2.11
C ILE A 7 5.84 2.60 1.05
N ARG A 8 5.09 1.55 1.36
CA ARG A 8 4.69 0.51 0.43
C ARG A 8 3.18 0.36 0.46
N VAL A 9 2.55 0.31 -0.71
CA VAL A 9 1.14 -0.07 -0.88
C VAL A 9 1.11 -1.50 -1.40
N MET A 10 0.45 -2.41 -0.70
CA MET A 10 0.42 -3.84 -1.06
C MET A 10 -0.79 -4.59 -0.48
N ALA A 11 -0.82 -5.90 -0.60
CA ALA A 11 -1.73 -6.75 0.16
C ALA A 11 -0.91 -7.76 0.97
N GLU A 12 -1.15 -7.89 2.27
CA GLU A 12 -0.41 -8.83 3.12
C GLU A 12 -1.31 -9.40 4.22
N TYR A 13 -1.09 -10.67 4.57
CA TYR A 13 -1.73 -11.34 5.71
C TYR A 13 -3.28 -11.29 5.71
N GLY A 14 -3.90 -11.24 4.53
CA GLY A 14 -5.36 -11.21 4.40
C GLY A 14 -5.99 -9.82 4.47
N SER A 15 -5.19 -8.76 4.50
CA SER A 15 -5.67 -7.37 4.32
C SER A 15 -4.82 -6.64 3.28
N SER A 16 -5.29 -5.48 2.83
CA SER A 16 -4.50 -4.58 1.99
C SER A 16 -4.37 -3.20 2.65
N GLY A 17 -3.47 -2.33 2.20
CA GLY A 17 -3.31 -1.00 2.83
C GLY A 17 -2.00 -0.27 2.54
N ILE A 18 -1.50 0.43 3.56
CA ILE A 18 -0.27 1.23 3.49
C ILE A 18 0.69 0.74 4.58
N TRP A 19 1.93 0.43 4.21
CA TRP A 19 2.96 -0.05 5.13
C TRP A 19 4.13 0.93 5.16
N ALA A 20 4.58 1.25 6.36
CA ALA A 20 5.84 1.94 6.60
C ALA A 20 6.95 0.93 6.86
N PHE A 21 8.12 1.19 6.29
CA PHE A 21 9.33 0.40 6.49
C PHE A 21 10.57 1.29 6.42
N THR A 22 11.71 0.80 6.90
CA THR A 22 12.95 1.58 7.00
C THR A 22 14.12 0.88 6.30
N LYS A 23 15.06 1.66 5.73
CA LYS A 23 16.29 1.10 5.12
C LYS A 23 17.29 0.62 6.16
N SER A 24 17.24 1.20 7.36
CA SER A 24 18.14 0.92 8.47
C SER A 24 17.33 0.48 9.69
N PRO A 25 17.05 -0.83 9.85
CA PRO A 25 16.25 -1.38 10.94
C PRO A 25 16.96 -1.33 12.31
N SER A 26 17.98 -0.47 12.47
CA SER A 26 18.75 -0.27 13.70
C SER A 26 17.99 0.48 14.80
N GLY A 27 16.74 0.91 14.52
CA GLY A 27 15.80 1.48 15.49
C GLY A 27 14.68 0.51 15.92
N LEU A 28 13.81 0.97 16.83
CA LEU A 28 12.69 0.19 17.38
C LEU A 28 11.60 -0.13 16.34
N PHE A 29 11.47 0.66 15.27
CA PHE A 29 10.49 0.43 14.20
C PHE A 29 11.17 -0.21 12.99
N ARG A 30 10.65 -1.36 12.54
CA ARG A 30 11.19 -2.11 11.39
C ARG A 30 10.23 -2.12 10.20
N TYR A 31 8.96 -2.34 10.49
CA TYR A 31 7.90 -2.54 9.51
C TYR A 31 6.55 -2.47 10.23
N GLY A 32 5.52 -1.87 9.61
CA GLY A 32 4.17 -1.88 10.16
C GLY A 32 3.15 -1.22 9.22
N MET A 33 1.90 -1.64 9.33
CA MET A 33 0.80 -0.97 8.64
C MET A 33 0.53 0.40 9.28
N ILE A 34 0.28 1.41 8.44
CA ILE A 34 -0.09 2.75 8.85
C ILE A 34 -1.60 2.88 8.70
N GLU A 35 -2.28 3.28 9.77
CA GLU A 35 -3.70 3.63 9.68
C GLU A 35 -3.86 4.90 8.83
N HIS A 36 -4.88 4.95 7.96
CA HIS A 36 -5.12 6.10 7.09
C HIS A 36 -5.30 7.40 7.89
N SER A 37 -5.89 7.30 9.08
CA SER A 37 -6.07 8.38 10.06
C SER A 37 -4.75 9.08 10.46
N GLN A 38 -3.62 8.39 10.35
CA GLN A 38 -2.30 8.91 10.71
C GLN A 38 -1.64 9.74 9.61
N LEU A 39 -2.07 9.57 8.35
CA LEU A 39 -1.48 10.24 7.20
C LEU A 39 -2.15 11.58 6.86
N ASN A 40 -3.28 11.92 7.51
CA ASN A 40 -4.09 13.11 7.22
C ASN A 40 -4.32 13.30 5.71
N MET A 41 -4.62 12.20 5.02
CA MET A 41 -4.85 12.22 3.57
C MET A 41 -6.13 12.98 3.23
N PRO A 42 -6.26 13.48 1.98
CA PRO A 42 -7.54 13.98 1.51
C PRO A 42 -8.61 12.88 1.60
N SER A 43 -9.81 13.21 2.08
CA SER A 43 -10.90 12.24 2.31
C SER A 43 -11.18 11.34 1.11
N LYS A 44 -11.14 11.90 -0.10
CA LYS A 44 -11.35 11.15 -1.34
C LYS A 44 -10.27 10.08 -1.60
N LEU A 45 -9.03 10.30 -1.16
CA LEU A 45 -7.96 9.32 -1.29
C LEU A 45 -8.14 8.21 -0.24
N GLU A 46 -8.46 8.59 0.99
CA GLU A 46 -8.78 7.66 2.08
C GLU A 46 -9.95 6.74 1.72
N GLU A 47 -11.07 7.28 1.24
CA GLU A 47 -12.25 6.52 0.79
C GLU A 47 -11.89 5.49 -0.30
N ARG A 48 -11.01 5.84 -1.25
CA ARG A 48 -10.59 4.88 -2.30
C ARG A 48 -9.71 3.77 -1.73
N PHE A 49 -8.82 4.09 -0.79
CA PHE A 49 -8.06 3.06 -0.09
C PHE A 49 -9.00 2.14 0.69
N GLU A 50 -9.97 2.66 1.44
CA GLU A 50 -10.95 1.86 2.16
C GLU A 50 -11.73 0.92 1.23
N GLN A 51 -12.18 1.41 0.07
CA GLN A 51 -12.86 0.59 -0.94
C GLN A 51 -11.96 -0.53 -1.48
N TRP A 52 -10.69 -0.21 -1.74
CA TRP A 52 -9.71 -1.18 -2.21
C TRP A 52 -9.41 -2.26 -1.15
N ILE A 53 -9.31 -1.86 0.13
CA ILE A 53 -9.15 -2.77 1.28
C ILE A 53 -10.34 -3.71 1.39
N HIS A 54 -11.55 -3.15 1.38
CA HIS A 54 -12.77 -3.91 1.48
C HIS A 54 -12.92 -4.91 0.32
N GLU A 55 -12.58 -4.50 -0.92
CA GLU A 55 -12.58 -5.39 -2.08
C GLU A 55 -11.64 -6.59 -1.88
N TYR A 56 -10.44 -6.36 -1.31
CA TYR A 56 -9.52 -7.44 -1.01
C TYR A 56 -10.07 -8.38 0.06
N GLU A 57 -10.53 -7.84 1.18
CA GLU A 57 -11.04 -8.61 2.31
C GLU A 57 -12.25 -9.47 1.93
N GLU A 58 -13.19 -8.92 1.17
CA GLU A 58 -14.38 -9.67 0.72
C GLU A 58 -14.05 -10.72 -0.36
N LYS A 59 -13.23 -10.37 -1.36
CA LYS A 59 -13.07 -11.22 -2.55
C LYS A 59 -11.90 -12.18 -2.48
N ASN A 60 -10.86 -11.86 -1.71
CA ASN A 60 -9.72 -12.74 -1.54
C ASN A 60 -10.12 -14.01 -0.77
N LEU A 61 -10.90 -13.88 0.30
CA LEU A 61 -11.43 -15.02 1.08
C LEU A 61 -12.29 -15.95 0.22
N ASN A 62 -12.97 -15.39 -0.79
CA ASN A 62 -13.85 -16.14 -1.68
C ASN A 62 -13.16 -16.62 -2.97
N ASN A 63 -11.85 -16.37 -3.15
CA ASN A 63 -11.10 -16.65 -4.39
C ASN A 63 -11.75 -16.05 -5.66
N THR A 64 -12.47 -14.92 -5.52
CA THR A 64 -13.14 -14.22 -6.64
C THR A 64 -12.46 -12.90 -6.99
N LEU A 65 -11.32 -12.60 -6.37
CA LEU A 65 -10.58 -11.36 -6.61
C LEU A 65 -10.09 -11.30 -8.05
N ASN A 66 -10.50 -10.26 -8.78
CA ASN A 66 -9.88 -9.94 -10.07
C ASN A 66 -8.54 -9.25 -9.81
N THR A 67 -7.47 -10.04 -9.77
CA THR A 67 -6.12 -9.57 -9.42
C THR A 67 -5.60 -8.48 -10.37
N ASP A 68 -5.96 -8.53 -11.65
CA ASP A 68 -5.50 -7.54 -12.63
C ASP A 68 -6.11 -6.16 -12.35
N ARG A 69 -7.43 -6.11 -12.09
CA ARG A 69 -8.13 -4.87 -11.70
C ARG A 69 -7.65 -4.38 -10.33
N PHE A 70 -7.53 -5.29 -9.36
CA PHE A 70 -7.07 -4.97 -8.01
C PHE A 70 -5.68 -4.35 -8.02
N ASN A 71 -4.76 -4.90 -8.82
CA ASN A 71 -3.41 -4.39 -8.95
C ASN A 71 -3.34 -3.04 -9.66
N ALA A 72 -4.19 -2.82 -10.66
CA ALA A 72 -4.28 -1.53 -11.35
C ALA A 72 -4.74 -0.41 -10.39
N GLU A 73 -5.74 -0.67 -9.55
CA GLU A 73 -6.22 0.27 -8.55
C GLU A 73 -5.14 0.54 -7.48
N GLY A 74 -4.53 -0.52 -6.94
CA GLY A 74 -3.46 -0.38 -5.92
C GLY A 74 -2.27 0.44 -6.44
N LEU A 75 -1.85 0.23 -7.69
CA LEU A 75 -0.80 1.03 -8.32
C LEU A 75 -1.21 2.50 -8.48
N GLN A 76 -2.46 2.77 -8.85
CA GLN A 76 -2.96 4.14 -8.95
C GLN A 76 -2.99 4.83 -7.58
N LEU A 77 -3.43 4.12 -6.53
CA LEU A 77 -3.43 4.61 -5.16
C LEU A 77 -2.02 4.95 -4.68
N ALA A 78 -1.04 4.09 -4.96
CA ALA A 78 0.36 4.35 -4.61
C ALA A 78 0.92 5.63 -5.29
N ARG A 79 0.57 5.86 -6.56
CA ARG A 79 0.93 7.10 -7.28
C ARG A 79 0.28 8.34 -6.66
N LEU A 80 -1.02 8.27 -6.35
CA LEU A 80 -1.73 9.37 -5.71
C LEU A 80 -1.16 9.68 -4.32
N LEU A 81 -0.81 8.64 -3.57
CA LEU A 81 -0.16 8.78 -2.27
C LEU A 81 1.21 9.45 -2.41
N LYS A 82 2.00 9.09 -3.42
CA LYS A 82 3.28 9.76 -3.69
C LYS A 82 3.10 11.24 -4.04
N ILE A 83 2.14 11.56 -4.90
CA ILE A 83 1.82 12.96 -5.24
C ILE A 83 1.48 13.76 -3.97
N PHE A 84 0.68 13.17 -3.08
CA PHE A 84 0.29 13.80 -1.81
C PHE A 84 1.47 13.99 -0.85
N LEU A 85 2.31 12.97 -0.66
CA LEU A 85 3.46 13.02 0.25
C LEU A 85 4.64 13.83 -0.30
N GLY A 86 4.65 14.07 -1.61
CA GLY A 86 5.66 14.87 -2.30
C GLY A 86 6.77 14.03 -2.94
N PRO A 87 7.51 14.63 -3.90
CA PRO A 87 8.44 13.90 -4.79
C PRO A 87 9.67 13.33 -4.07
N SER A 88 10.01 13.84 -2.89
CA SER A 88 11.11 13.31 -2.07
C SER A 88 10.73 12.05 -1.28
N GLN A 89 9.44 11.74 -1.18
CA GLN A 89 8.97 10.58 -0.45
C GLN A 89 9.13 9.30 -1.29
N TYR A 90 9.73 8.27 -0.68
CA TYR A 90 9.74 6.94 -1.28
C TYR A 90 8.37 6.29 -1.10
N VAL A 91 7.75 5.93 -2.22
CA VAL A 91 6.52 5.15 -2.28
C VAL A 91 6.67 4.08 -3.36
N GLU A 92 6.42 2.83 -2.99
CA GLU A 92 6.35 1.71 -3.93
C GLU A 92 5.02 0.99 -3.84
N TYR A 93 4.65 0.32 -4.93
CA TYR A 93 3.52 -0.59 -4.97
C TYR A 93 4.02 -2.02 -5.09
N GLN A 94 3.48 -2.95 -4.32
CA GLN A 94 3.75 -4.38 -4.44
C GLN A 94 2.44 -5.12 -4.68
N GLY A 95 2.28 -5.66 -5.90
CA GLY A 95 1.03 -6.27 -6.33
C GLY A 95 0.85 -7.71 -5.87
N GLU A 96 -0.36 -8.22 -6.05
CA GLU A 96 -0.74 -9.61 -5.74
C GLU A 96 -0.64 -10.48 -7.00
N SER A 97 -0.17 -11.72 -6.83
CA SER A 97 -0.10 -12.72 -7.89
C SER A 97 -1.42 -13.48 -8.02
N LYS A 98 -1.75 -13.94 -9.23
CA LYS A 98 -2.93 -14.77 -9.49
C LYS A 98 -2.94 -16.09 -8.71
N ASN A 99 -1.76 -16.56 -8.28
CA ASN A 99 -1.59 -17.82 -7.55
C ASN A 99 -1.51 -17.64 -6.03
N GLY A 100 -1.76 -16.42 -5.53
CA GLY A 100 -1.47 -16.04 -4.15
C GLY A 100 0.03 -15.77 -3.96
N GLY A 101 0.34 -14.62 -3.36
CA GLY A 101 1.69 -14.17 -3.07
C GLY A 101 2.07 -12.87 -3.79
N LEU A 102 3.10 -12.22 -3.28
CA LEU A 102 3.48 -10.88 -3.70
C LEU A 102 4.32 -10.88 -4.99
N LEU A 103 4.00 -9.96 -5.90
CA LEU A 103 4.82 -9.59 -7.04
C LEU A 103 6.03 -8.76 -6.60
N LYS A 104 6.95 -8.49 -7.54
CA LYS A 104 8.04 -7.52 -7.30
C LYS A 104 7.45 -6.13 -7.11
N SER A 105 8.01 -5.36 -6.17
CA SER A 105 7.60 -3.97 -6.00
C SER A 105 8.02 -3.13 -7.19
N VAL A 106 7.20 -2.13 -7.50
CA VAL A 106 7.43 -1.12 -8.53
C VAL A 106 7.42 0.25 -7.87
N MET A 107 8.40 1.08 -8.22
CA MET A 107 8.43 2.47 -7.78
C MET A 107 7.20 3.19 -8.34
N SER A 108 6.50 3.92 -7.48
CA SER A 108 5.54 4.89 -7.96
C SER A 108 6.34 6.10 -8.41
N ASP A 109 6.28 6.47 -9.69
CA ASP A 109 6.93 7.68 -10.22
C ASP A 109 6.03 8.91 -10.03
#